data_AF-A0A2M7SPW7-F1
#
_entry.id   AF-A0A2M7SPW7-F1
#
_cell.length_a   1.000
_cell.length_b   1.000
_cell.length_c   1.000
_cell.angle_alpha   90.00
_cell.angle_beta   90.00
_cell.angle_gamma   90.00
#
_symmetry.space_group_name_H-M   'P 1'
#
loop_
_entity.id
_entity.type
_entity.pdbx_description
1 polymer ?
#
loop_
_entity_poly.entity_id
_entity_poly.type
_entity_poly.pdbx_seq_one_letter_code
_entity_poly.pdbx_strand_id
1 'polypeptide(L)'
;MKIRGSSLYLRWVSLFFISIASILTVITLVQYSRLRNDYPPQMVIAGVPVGGLDPQTAAQRLLQVYSLPVEIHYGDAIFQLDPNLIGFQLNVESMLAAADLQRTGASNDPNAPFARNTDVKFVSIYQDSNQNDLLDVNDVNVTEARTRLAGIFYSTDTVPFQLVLESTAGFPSDGRLYITDAELVSYSGSGIDISGKPYLTVTSRGEKLGSFLTPKISHKLDALVRKVDLFDQDNSLNTQIQVNLAQVQTLSPLPQTYFAVYDIGEMAMKANKVGLIIRDKSWLTVNIPHEISPSINIGVTKSLPRGTYIDNYPFSSSLVPIQAITLKIAGTNVAPRSVEKNTRNVPMMSFNLATESDYVAIGRLDFAQGGSISTGIAAGYGDGDLVKVSVWKDDGDGAFSPINDYLLGTSTQSASSPFKNGIPVVMQEGNLPYLIVSSIPVILHLTCDISSGADLSGTDTLGHLVSLSLQTFADIRGLSGLPLAAAQYFSDNYPMTSDQVLIAPAIIPLTPVYGSITLASNGYPAYALTDSSGNVVLGLGNMPLADTSRWIYNYPGTSCGPTEPLIDINGDGRPDNFDFFGMGKCLNVTLNNSGLPSFDIDG
;
A
#
# COMPACT_ATOMS: atom_id res chain seq x y z
N MET A 1 38.38 49.02 -12.17
CA MET A 1 37.30 49.32 -11.21
C MET A 1 37.09 48.09 -10.35
N LYS A 2 37.29 48.21 -9.03
CA LYS A 2 37.19 47.15 -8.01
C LYS A 2 35.74 46.64 -7.91
N ILE A 3 35.55 45.32 -7.93
CA ILE A 3 34.72 44.57 -6.94
C ILE A 3 35.42 43.22 -6.65
N ARG A 4 36.60 43.28 -6.01
CA ARG A 4 37.16 42.13 -5.28
C ARG A 4 36.63 42.25 -3.84
N GLY A 5 35.53 41.58 -3.54
CA GLY A 5 34.94 41.61 -2.21
C GLY A 5 33.82 40.61 -1.93
N SER A 6 33.05 40.16 -2.94
CA SER A 6 31.83 39.37 -2.69
C SER A 6 32.06 37.90 -2.32
N SER A 7 33.17 37.28 -2.74
CA SER A 7 33.48 35.86 -2.45
C SER A 7 33.83 35.62 -0.97
N LEU A 8 34.39 36.61 -0.27
CA LEU A 8 34.75 36.45 1.14
C LEU A 8 33.52 36.47 2.04
N TYR A 9 32.57 37.38 1.80
CA TYR A 9 31.33 37.47 2.57
C TYR A 9 30.46 36.21 2.45
N LEU A 10 30.31 35.68 1.23
CA LEU A 10 29.56 34.43 1.01
C LEU A 10 30.19 33.24 1.76
N ARG A 11 31.53 33.14 1.78
CA ARG A 11 32.24 32.08 2.53
C ARG A 11 32.04 32.19 4.03
N TRP A 12 32.06 33.40 4.60
CA TRP A 12 31.80 33.62 6.02
C TRP A 12 30.35 33.32 6.39
N VAL A 13 29.39 33.66 5.53
CA VAL A 13 27.98 33.30 5.72
C VAL A 13 27.79 31.78 5.65
N SER A 14 28.40 31.08 4.68
CA SER A 14 28.36 29.62 4.63
C SER A 14 29.00 28.98 5.86
N LEU A 15 30.13 29.52 6.36
CA LEU A 15 30.78 29.01 7.56
C LEU A 15 29.88 29.17 8.80
N PHE A 16 29.15 30.28 8.89
CA PHE A 16 28.19 30.55 9.95
C PHE A 16 26.98 29.60 9.91
N PHE A 17 26.45 29.31 8.71
CA PHE A 17 25.37 28.32 8.58
C PHE A 17 25.84 26.90 8.89
N ILE A 18 27.06 26.53 8.50
CA ILE A 18 27.64 25.21 8.83
C ILE A 18 27.88 25.07 10.34
N SER A 19 28.35 26.12 11.01
CA SER A 19 28.56 26.07 12.46
C SER A 19 27.24 26.00 13.22
N ILE A 20 26.20 26.73 12.81
CA ILE A 20 24.85 26.59 13.37
C ILE A 20 24.29 25.19 13.15
N ALA A 21 24.42 24.64 11.93
CA ALA A 21 23.96 23.29 11.62
C ALA A 21 24.67 22.24 12.49
N SER A 22 25.98 22.41 12.72
CA SER A 22 26.76 21.53 13.61
C SER A 22 26.30 21.61 15.07
N ILE A 23 26.07 22.83 15.60
CA ILE A 23 25.57 23.02 16.96
C ILE A 23 24.17 22.40 17.11
N LEU A 24 23.27 22.64 16.15
CA LEU A 24 21.94 22.03 16.13
C LEU A 24 22.04 20.50 16.09
N THR A 25 22.95 19.95 15.28
CA THR A 25 23.18 18.51 15.20
C THR A 25 23.61 17.95 16.56
N VAL A 26 24.55 18.60 17.26
CA VAL A 26 24.98 18.18 18.60
C VAL A 26 23.83 18.28 19.62
N ILE A 27 23.03 19.34 19.59
CA ILE A 27 21.87 19.50 20.49
C ILE A 27 20.85 18.37 20.24
N THR A 28 20.50 18.11 18.97
CA THR A 28 19.58 17.03 18.61
C THR A 28 20.15 15.65 18.95
N LEU A 29 21.47 15.45 18.84
CA LEU A 29 22.13 14.19 19.20
C LEU A 29 22.11 13.94 20.71
N VAL A 30 22.28 14.99 21.52
CA VAL A 30 22.19 14.89 22.98
C VAL A 30 20.74 14.63 23.40
N GLN A 31 19.76 15.30 22.79
CA GLN A 31 18.33 15.03 23.01
C GLN A 31 17.96 13.59 22.61
N TYR A 32 18.48 13.11 21.48
CA TYR A 32 18.34 11.72 21.01
C TYR A 32 18.93 10.71 22.01
N SER A 33 20.13 10.98 22.53
CA SER A 33 20.79 10.13 23.52
C SER A 33 19.96 10.02 24.81
N ARG A 34 19.33 11.11 25.26
CA ARG A 34 18.47 11.13 26.44
C ARG A 34 17.16 10.38 26.20
N LEU A 35 16.42 10.72 25.14
CA LEU A 35 15.13 10.06 24.83
C LEU A 35 15.23 8.55 24.60
N ARG A 36 16.38 8.06 24.12
CA ARG A 36 16.61 6.62 23.92
C ARG A 36 16.94 5.88 25.21
N ASN A 37 17.57 6.55 26.16
CA ASN A 37 17.98 5.96 27.42
C ASN A 37 16.92 6.15 28.51
N ASP A 38 16.05 7.16 28.41
CA ASP A 38 15.04 7.46 29.43
C ASP A 38 13.82 6.51 29.33
N TYR A 39 13.31 6.11 30.49
CA TYR A 39 12.08 5.31 30.59
C TYR A 39 10.83 6.11 30.18
N PRO A 40 9.79 5.47 29.60
CA PRO A 40 8.52 6.11 29.24
C PRO A 40 7.93 6.95 30.39
N PRO A 41 7.28 8.08 30.09
CA PRO A 41 6.50 8.82 31.08
C PRO A 41 5.51 7.88 31.81
N GLN A 42 5.35 8.07 33.12
CA GLN A 42 4.49 7.23 33.98
C GLN A 42 4.93 5.77 34.16
N MET A 43 6.13 5.39 33.69
CA MET A 43 6.68 4.08 34.01
C MET A 43 6.96 3.96 35.51
N VAL A 44 6.60 2.81 36.08
CA VAL A 44 6.78 2.48 37.50
C VAL A 44 7.52 1.15 37.58
N ILE A 45 8.60 1.09 38.34
CA ILE A 45 9.30 -0.17 38.65
C ILE A 45 9.06 -0.46 40.13
N ALA A 46 8.42 -1.59 40.44
CA ALA A 46 8.10 -2.01 41.81
C ALA A 46 7.48 -0.87 42.66
N GLY A 47 6.43 -0.22 42.16
CA GLY A 47 5.76 0.89 42.87
C GLY A 47 6.50 2.23 42.87
N VAL A 48 7.73 2.30 42.37
CA VAL A 48 8.51 3.55 42.28
C VAL A 48 8.39 4.15 40.88
N PRO A 49 7.89 5.39 40.73
CA PRO A 49 7.80 6.05 39.42
C PRO A 49 9.20 6.35 38.90
N VAL A 50 9.55 5.79 37.75
CA VAL A 50 10.85 5.98 37.06
C VAL A 50 10.71 6.62 35.69
N GLY A 51 9.50 7.00 35.29
CA GLY A 51 9.27 7.61 33.99
C GLY A 51 10.05 8.91 33.78
N GLY A 52 10.65 9.05 32.60
CA GLY A 52 11.51 10.17 32.21
C GLY A 52 12.92 10.13 32.82
N LEU A 53 13.31 9.02 33.47
CA LEU A 53 14.66 8.83 34.02
C LEU A 53 15.45 7.83 33.16
N ASP A 54 16.74 8.10 33.00
CA ASP A 54 17.70 7.13 32.46
C ASP A 54 17.90 5.93 33.43
N PRO A 55 18.50 4.81 33.00
CA PRO A 55 18.58 3.60 33.81
C PRO A 55 19.43 3.77 35.07
N GLN A 56 20.43 4.66 35.06
CA GLN A 56 21.27 4.93 36.22
C GLN A 56 20.51 5.78 37.25
N THR A 57 19.79 6.80 36.79
CA THR A 57 18.96 7.63 37.67
C THR A 57 17.77 6.85 38.23
N ALA A 58 17.17 5.97 37.42
CA ALA A 58 16.13 5.04 37.87
C ALA A 58 16.66 4.05 38.92
N ALA A 59 17.85 3.47 38.70
CA ALA A 59 18.54 2.62 39.68
C ALA A 59 18.74 3.32 41.03
N GLN A 60 19.25 4.56 40.99
CA GLN A 60 19.47 5.34 42.20
C GLN A 60 18.16 5.64 42.93
N ARG A 61 17.09 5.98 42.20
CA ARG A 61 15.78 6.21 42.79
C ARG A 61 15.20 4.96 43.44
N LEU A 62 15.36 3.80 42.80
CA LEU A 62 14.96 2.51 43.35
C LEU A 62 15.73 2.20 44.63
N LEU A 63 17.05 2.32 44.63
CA LEU A 63 17.89 2.14 45.81
C LEU A 63 17.48 3.09 46.94
N GLN A 64 17.23 4.37 46.62
CA GLN A 64 16.84 5.36 47.60
C GLN A 64 15.52 4.98 48.29
N VAL A 65 14.49 4.62 47.53
CA VAL A 65 13.18 4.27 48.09
C VAL A 65 13.24 2.98 48.90
N TYR A 66 13.91 1.94 48.39
CA TYR A 66 13.99 0.64 49.04
C TYR A 66 15.02 0.55 50.17
N SER A 67 15.82 1.59 50.36
CA SER A 67 16.71 1.76 51.52
C SER A 67 16.03 2.42 52.73
N LEU A 68 14.78 2.87 52.59
CA LEU A 68 14.05 3.49 53.69
C LEU A 68 13.67 2.44 54.75
N PRO A 69 13.68 2.79 56.06
CA PRO A 69 13.25 1.89 57.12
C PRO A 69 11.81 1.43 56.91
N VAL A 70 11.57 0.13 57.05
CA VAL A 70 10.22 -0.45 56.98
C VAL A 70 9.59 -0.49 58.37
N GLU A 71 8.31 -0.17 58.43
CA GLU A 71 7.53 -0.19 59.67
C GLU A 71 6.90 -1.58 59.87
N ILE A 72 7.20 -2.21 61.00
CA ILE A 72 6.66 -3.51 61.40
C ILE A 72 5.75 -3.29 62.61
N HIS A 73 4.50 -3.71 62.46
CA HIS A 73 3.49 -3.67 63.52
C HIS A 73 3.42 -5.04 64.19
N TYR A 74 3.68 -5.10 65.50
CA TYR A 74 3.49 -6.31 66.30
C TYR A 74 2.62 -6.00 67.51
N GLY A 75 1.34 -6.36 67.43
CA GLY A 75 0.33 -5.89 68.38
C GLY A 75 0.17 -4.36 68.27
N ASP A 76 0.25 -3.66 69.40
CA ASP A 76 0.21 -2.19 69.46
C ASP A 76 1.61 -1.54 69.31
N ALA A 77 2.67 -2.33 69.14
CA ALA A 77 4.04 -1.83 69.05
C ALA A 77 4.48 -1.65 67.59
N ILE A 78 5.07 -0.48 67.31
CA ILE A 78 5.63 -0.09 66.02
C ILE A 78 7.17 -0.18 66.10
N PHE A 79 7.77 -1.00 65.24
CA PHE A 79 9.22 -1.13 65.11
C PHE A 79 9.67 -0.65 63.73
N GLN A 80 10.74 0.14 63.67
CA GLN A 80 11.39 0.47 62.41
C GLN A 80 12.58 -0.44 62.19
N LEU A 81 12.64 -1.06 61.02
CA LEU A 81 13.68 -1.97 60.63
C LEU A 81 14.41 -1.43 59.40
N ASP A 82 15.73 -1.34 59.47
CA ASP A 82 16.55 -1.10 58.29
C ASP A 82 16.58 -2.39 57.43
N PRO A 83 16.10 -2.36 56.18
CA PRO A 83 16.11 -3.52 55.29
C PRO A 83 17.51 -4.16 55.15
N ASN A 84 18.58 -3.38 55.24
CA ASN A 84 19.94 -3.92 55.11
C ASN A 84 20.32 -4.85 56.28
N LEU A 85 19.79 -4.63 57.48
CA LEU A 85 20.09 -5.44 58.66
C LEU A 85 19.48 -6.85 58.59
N ILE A 86 18.42 -7.03 57.79
CA ILE A 86 17.80 -8.34 57.54
C ILE A 86 18.28 -8.99 56.23
N GLY A 87 19.33 -8.45 55.62
CA GLY A 87 19.92 -9.02 54.40
C GLY A 87 19.06 -8.81 53.15
N PHE A 88 18.14 -7.84 53.15
CA PHE A 88 17.43 -7.46 51.94
C PHE A 88 18.42 -6.87 50.93
N GLN A 89 18.52 -7.49 49.75
CA GLN A 89 19.33 -7.00 48.65
C GLN A 89 18.46 -6.74 47.43
N LEU A 90 18.45 -5.49 46.98
CA LEU A 90 17.72 -5.08 45.79
C LEU A 90 18.48 -5.50 44.54
N ASN A 91 17.90 -6.39 43.71
CA ASN A 91 18.48 -6.77 42.43
C ASN A 91 18.05 -5.77 41.34
N VAL A 92 18.70 -4.61 41.33
CA VAL A 92 18.38 -3.49 40.43
C VAL A 92 18.57 -3.89 38.96
N GLU A 93 19.61 -4.66 38.64
CA GLU A 93 19.90 -5.09 37.26
C GLU A 93 18.75 -5.90 36.66
N SER A 94 18.20 -6.85 37.42
CA SER A 94 17.05 -7.64 36.98
C SER A 94 15.77 -6.79 36.87
N MET A 95 15.59 -5.81 37.76
CA MET A 95 14.43 -4.90 37.73
C MET A 95 14.47 -3.96 36.53
N LEU A 96 15.65 -3.45 36.16
CA LEU A 96 15.83 -2.62 34.96
C LEU A 96 15.71 -3.45 33.68
N ALA A 97 16.26 -4.66 33.65
CA ALA A 97 16.11 -5.57 32.51
C ALA A 97 14.63 -5.95 32.27
N ALA A 98 13.86 -6.18 33.34
CA ALA A 98 12.42 -6.41 33.26
C ALA A 98 11.66 -5.16 32.77
N ALA A 99 12.09 -3.96 33.17
CA ALA A 99 11.55 -2.69 32.69
C ALA A 99 11.79 -2.51 31.17
N ASP A 100 12.99 -2.83 30.70
CA ASP A 100 13.32 -2.79 29.27
C ASP A 100 12.53 -3.83 28.44
N LEU A 101 12.12 -4.93 29.07
CA LEU A 101 11.27 -5.98 28.49
C LEU A 101 9.78 -5.57 28.38
N GLN A 102 9.31 -4.58 29.13
CA GLN A 102 7.90 -4.11 29.10
C GLN A 102 7.55 -3.25 27.87
N ARG A 103 8.42 -3.18 26.86
CA ARG A 103 8.21 -2.43 25.63
C ARG A 103 7.27 -3.20 24.68
N THR A 104 6.13 -2.60 24.31
CA THR A 104 5.11 -3.20 23.41
C THR A 104 5.44 -3.09 21.92
N GLY A 105 6.58 -2.49 21.59
CA GLY A 105 7.04 -2.37 20.22
C GLY A 105 8.50 -1.93 20.15
N ALA A 106 9.07 -2.08 18.96
CA ALA A 106 10.44 -1.70 18.67
C ALA A 106 10.55 -1.15 17.24
N SER A 107 11.37 -0.13 17.06
CA SER A 107 11.59 0.50 15.76
C SER A 107 13.02 1.04 15.65
N ASN A 108 13.48 1.19 14.42
CA ASN A 108 14.76 1.81 14.11
C ASN A 108 14.66 3.35 14.00
N ASP A 109 13.45 3.92 14.10
CA ASP A 109 13.21 5.36 14.07
C ASP A 109 13.51 6.03 15.43
N PRO A 110 14.42 7.03 15.47
CA PRO A 110 14.71 7.84 16.64
C PRO A 110 13.50 8.47 17.35
N ASN A 111 12.49 8.88 16.59
CA ASN A 111 11.34 9.62 17.13
C ASN A 111 10.19 8.70 17.57
N ALA A 112 10.29 7.39 17.29
CA ALA A 112 9.28 6.41 17.60
C ALA A 112 9.92 5.10 18.08
N PRO A 113 10.66 5.10 19.21
CA PRO A 113 11.47 3.96 19.63
C PRO A 113 10.64 2.74 20.08
N PHE A 114 9.32 2.88 20.21
CA PHE A 114 8.37 1.81 20.54
C PHE A 114 7.50 1.40 19.34
N ALA A 115 8.00 1.62 18.12
CA ALA A 115 7.17 1.66 16.91
C ALA A 115 6.17 2.83 16.95
N ARG A 116 5.42 3.03 15.86
CA ARG A 116 4.45 4.11 15.75
C ARG A 116 3.05 3.53 15.98
N ASN A 117 2.18 4.27 16.66
CA ASN A 117 0.76 3.89 16.76
C ASN A 117 0.10 3.79 15.37
N THR A 118 0.62 4.53 14.39
CA THR A 118 0.18 4.50 12.99
C THR A 118 0.53 3.20 12.26
N ASP A 119 1.38 2.35 12.85
CA ASP A 119 1.69 1.03 12.31
C ASP A 119 0.53 0.04 12.52
N VAL A 120 -0.38 0.33 13.44
CA VAL A 120 -1.60 -0.45 13.71
C VAL A 120 -2.82 0.37 13.26
N LYS A 121 -3.63 -0.20 12.37
CA LYS A 121 -4.86 0.39 11.85
C LYS A 121 -5.99 0.30 12.87
N PHE A 122 -6.37 -0.93 13.24
CA PHE A 122 -7.45 -1.20 14.19
C PHE A 122 -7.08 -2.36 15.11
N VAL A 123 -7.68 -2.40 16.29
CA VAL A 123 -7.58 -3.51 17.26
C VAL A 123 -8.96 -4.16 17.37
N SER A 124 -8.99 -5.49 17.32
CA SER A 124 -10.22 -6.28 17.44
C SER A 124 -10.00 -7.46 18.37
N ILE A 125 -11.07 -7.93 19.00
CA ILE A 125 -11.09 -9.16 19.79
C ILE A 125 -12.07 -10.13 19.15
N TYR A 126 -11.61 -11.35 18.91
CA TYR A 126 -12.42 -12.46 18.39
C TYR A 126 -12.61 -13.50 19.48
N GLN A 127 -13.81 -14.06 19.58
CA GLN A 127 -14.09 -15.22 20.40
C GLN A 127 -13.94 -16.48 19.54
N ASP A 128 -13.10 -17.40 20.01
CA ASP A 128 -12.94 -18.73 19.42
C ASP A 128 -14.26 -19.52 19.61
N SER A 129 -15.08 -19.53 18.57
CA SER A 129 -16.45 -20.03 18.67
C SER A 129 -16.53 -21.53 18.35
N ASN A 130 -15.60 -22.04 17.53
CA ASN A 130 -15.51 -23.45 17.22
C ASN A 130 -14.53 -24.21 18.15
N GLN A 131 -13.85 -23.49 19.05
CA GLN A 131 -12.93 -24.00 20.06
C GLN A 131 -11.81 -24.84 19.45
N ASN A 132 -11.17 -24.32 18.40
CA ASN A 132 -10.07 -24.98 17.72
C ASN A 132 -8.69 -24.34 17.96
N ASP A 133 -8.62 -23.31 18.81
CA ASP A 133 -7.41 -22.55 19.14
C ASP A 133 -6.70 -21.94 17.88
N LEU A 134 -7.44 -21.77 16.78
CA LEU A 134 -6.97 -21.15 15.53
C LEU A 134 -7.92 -20.02 15.12
N LEU A 135 -7.37 -18.83 14.86
CA LEU A 135 -8.17 -17.73 14.33
C LEU A 135 -8.66 -18.06 12.92
N ASP A 136 -9.97 -18.23 12.75
CA ASP A 136 -10.60 -18.56 11.47
C ASP A 136 -11.96 -17.89 11.25
N VAL A 137 -12.59 -18.18 10.11
CA VAL A 137 -13.85 -17.55 9.66
C VAL A 137 -15.06 -17.87 10.57
N ASN A 138 -14.98 -18.93 11.38
CA ASN A 138 -16.04 -19.30 12.31
C ASN A 138 -15.95 -18.52 13.63
N ASP A 139 -14.88 -17.77 13.84
CA ASP A 139 -14.72 -16.96 15.04
C ASP A 139 -15.54 -15.68 14.97
N VAL A 140 -16.04 -15.27 16.13
CA VAL A 140 -16.95 -14.14 16.23
C VAL A 140 -16.17 -12.91 16.67
N ASN A 141 -16.18 -11.85 15.86
CA ASN A 141 -15.67 -10.55 16.30
C ASN A 141 -16.60 -9.97 17.37
N VAL A 142 -16.13 -9.87 18.61
CA VAL A 142 -16.93 -9.40 19.76
C VAL A 142 -16.76 -7.90 20.02
N THR A 143 -15.88 -7.24 19.26
CA THR A 143 -15.58 -5.80 19.39
C THR A 143 -16.22 -4.93 18.32
N GLU A 144 -16.47 -5.49 17.14
CA GLU A 144 -17.03 -4.76 16.01
C GLU A 144 -18.56 -4.83 16.02
N ALA A 145 -19.21 -3.66 16.03
CA ALA A 145 -20.63 -3.51 15.76
C ALA A 145 -20.80 -2.95 14.33
N ARG A 146 -21.73 -3.52 13.56
CA ARG A 146 -22.04 -3.06 12.20
C ARG A 146 -23.48 -2.57 12.13
N THR A 147 -23.68 -1.49 11.38
CA THR A 147 -25.00 -0.92 11.09
C THR A 147 -24.97 -0.21 9.74
N ARG A 148 -26.09 0.38 9.34
CA ARG A 148 -26.21 1.11 8.07
C ARG A 148 -26.77 2.51 8.29
N LEU A 149 -26.38 3.44 7.43
CA LEU A 149 -26.93 4.79 7.44
C LEU A 149 -28.42 4.75 7.05
N ALA A 150 -29.27 5.30 7.91
CA ALA A 150 -30.70 5.50 7.66
C ALA A 150 -31.00 6.87 7.04
N GLY A 151 -29.99 7.73 6.91
CA GLY A 151 -30.05 9.02 6.23
C GLY A 151 -28.79 9.30 5.41
N ILE A 152 -28.90 10.19 4.42
CA ILE A 152 -27.74 10.69 3.68
C ILE A 152 -26.96 11.66 4.59
N PHE A 153 -25.64 11.61 4.52
CA PHE A 153 -24.76 12.50 5.26
C PHE A 153 -23.75 13.12 4.28
N TYR A 154 -23.58 14.44 4.32
CA TYR A 154 -22.83 15.20 3.32
C TYR A 154 -21.42 15.58 3.79
N SER A 155 -20.50 15.74 2.83
CA SER A 155 -19.14 16.24 3.11
C SER A 155 -19.11 17.62 3.77
N THR A 156 -20.15 18.44 3.55
CA THR A 156 -20.29 19.80 4.08
C THR A 156 -20.90 19.89 5.48
N ASP A 157 -21.38 18.77 6.05
CA ASP A 157 -22.03 18.78 7.36
C ASP A 157 -21.05 19.20 8.46
N THR A 158 -21.47 20.19 9.25
CA THR A 158 -20.67 20.74 10.36
C THR A 158 -20.93 19.95 11.64
N VAL A 159 -19.88 19.60 12.36
CA VAL A 159 -19.98 18.94 13.66
C VAL A 159 -20.33 19.94 14.78
N PRO A 160 -21.15 19.55 15.79
CA PRO A 160 -21.78 18.24 15.93
C PRO A 160 -23.08 18.09 15.13
N PHE A 161 -23.38 16.87 14.66
CA PHE A 161 -24.66 16.53 14.01
C PHE A 161 -25.11 15.11 14.36
N GLN A 162 -26.38 14.79 14.08
CA GLN A 162 -26.96 13.47 14.32
C GLN A 162 -26.75 12.56 13.11
N LEU A 163 -25.94 11.52 13.28
CA LEU A 163 -25.79 10.45 12.29
C LEU A 163 -26.90 9.43 12.52
N VAL A 164 -27.94 9.45 11.69
CA VAL A 164 -29.10 8.56 11.81
C VAL A 164 -28.78 7.18 11.24
N LEU A 165 -29.00 6.14 12.05
CA LEU A 165 -28.61 4.76 11.78
C LEU A 165 -29.83 3.83 11.81
N GLU A 166 -29.72 2.68 11.17
CA GLU A 166 -30.74 1.63 11.27
C GLU A 166 -30.82 1.03 12.68
N SER A 167 -29.68 0.91 13.35
CA SER A 167 -29.56 0.43 14.74
C SER A 167 -28.30 0.98 15.41
N THR A 168 -28.36 1.23 16.72
CA THR A 168 -27.21 1.54 17.59
C THR A 168 -26.88 0.40 18.56
N ALA A 169 -27.45 -0.80 18.35
CA ALA A 169 -27.13 -1.96 19.17
C ALA A 169 -25.64 -2.33 19.05
N GLY A 170 -24.98 -2.51 20.19
CA GLY A 170 -23.54 -2.84 20.26
C GLY A 170 -22.60 -1.65 20.13
N PHE A 171 -23.11 -0.43 19.94
CA PHE A 171 -22.30 0.78 19.96
C PHE A 171 -22.22 1.34 21.40
N PRO A 172 -21.01 1.61 21.93
CA PRO A 172 -20.85 2.26 23.24
C PRO A 172 -21.38 3.70 23.22
N SER A 173 -21.46 4.34 24.41
CA SER A 173 -21.88 5.74 24.58
C SER A 173 -21.04 6.73 23.77
N ASP A 174 -19.79 6.38 23.51
CA ASP A 174 -18.78 7.19 22.85
C ASP A 174 -17.75 6.25 22.21
N GLY A 175 -17.18 6.68 21.09
CA GLY A 175 -16.21 5.86 20.36
C GLY A 175 -15.95 6.39 18.95
N ARG A 176 -15.38 5.51 18.12
CA ARG A 176 -15.05 5.80 16.73
C ARG A 176 -15.78 4.87 15.76
N LEU A 177 -16.12 5.43 14.60
CA LEU A 177 -16.79 4.77 13.50
C LEU A 177 -15.93 4.88 12.25
N TYR A 178 -15.90 3.82 11.46
CA TYR A 178 -15.33 3.82 10.12
C TYR A 178 -16.45 3.60 9.12
N ILE A 179 -16.69 4.59 8.26
CA ILE A 179 -17.83 4.65 7.35
C ILE A 179 -17.35 4.37 5.91
N THR A 180 -17.99 3.39 5.27
CA THR A 180 -17.68 2.89 3.91
C THR A 180 -16.20 2.66 3.64
N ASP A 181 -15.46 2.25 4.66
CA ASP A 181 -14.00 2.06 4.61
C ASP A 181 -13.21 3.26 4.07
N ALA A 182 -13.74 4.47 4.28
CA ALA A 182 -13.15 5.70 3.77
C ALA A 182 -12.96 6.74 4.89
N GLU A 183 -13.99 6.97 5.70
CA GLU A 183 -14.00 8.10 6.63
C GLU A 183 -14.00 7.65 8.10
N LEU A 184 -13.04 8.15 8.89
CA LEU A 184 -12.97 7.94 10.34
C LEU A 184 -13.65 9.10 11.06
N VAL A 185 -14.57 8.74 11.98
CA VAL A 185 -15.48 9.68 12.65
C VAL A 185 -15.54 9.34 14.14
N SER A 186 -15.44 10.34 15.02
CA SER A 186 -15.73 10.16 16.45
C SER A 186 -17.15 10.60 16.78
N TYR A 187 -17.78 9.90 17.72
CA TYR A 187 -19.12 10.22 18.20
C TYR A 187 -19.17 10.17 19.72
N SER A 188 -20.14 10.90 20.29
CA SER A 188 -20.44 10.88 21.71
C SER A 188 -21.92 11.17 21.93
N GLY A 189 -22.60 10.23 22.58
CA GLY A 189 -24.04 10.28 22.81
C GLY A 189 -24.84 9.58 21.72
N SER A 190 -25.98 9.03 22.14
CA SER A 190 -26.95 8.34 21.30
C SER A 190 -28.36 8.82 21.65
N GLY A 191 -29.31 8.65 20.72
CA GLY A 191 -30.69 9.03 20.94
C GLY A 191 -31.61 8.50 19.84
N ILE A 192 -32.85 8.97 19.84
CA ILE A 192 -33.85 8.67 18.81
C ILE A 192 -34.19 9.98 18.08
N ASP A 193 -34.07 9.96 16.76
CA ASP A 193 -34.39 11.09 15.88
C ASP A 193 -35.91 11.27 15.74
N ILE A 194 -36.33 12.40 15.19
CA ILE A 194 -37.74 12.71 14.85
C ILE A 194 -38.39 11.63 13.98
N SER A 195 -37.59 10.90 13.21
CA SER A 195 -38.03 9.80 12.35
C SER A 195 -38.27 8.49 13.12
N GLY A 196 -38.05 8.47 14.44
CA GLY A 196 -38.11 7.27 15.28
C GLY A 196 -36.91 6.33 15.12
N LYS A 197 -35.91 6.73 14.34
CA LYS A 197 -34.67 5.96 14.11
C LYS A 197 -33.59 6.36 15.12
N PRO A 198 -32.74 5.42 15.56
CA PRO A 198 -31.65 5.77 16.46
C PRO A 198 -30.56 6.59 15.75
N TYR A 199 -29.87 7.44 16.49
CA TYR A 199 -28.73 8.20 15.98
C TYR A 199 -27.54 8.17 16.95
N LEU A 200 -26.35 8.47 16.41
CA LEU A 200 -25.15 8.80 17.17
C LEU A 200 -24.77 10.27 16.90
N THR A 201 -24.41 11.03 17.94
CA THR A 201 -23.99 12.43 17.74
C THR A 201 -22.52 12.45 17.34
N VAL A 202 -22.24 12.78 16.09
CA VAL A 202 -20.88 12.91 15.57
C VAL A 202 -20.25 14.19 16.11
N THR A 203 -19.05 14.08 16.66
CA THR A 203 -18.31 15.19 17.28
C THR A 203 -17.06 15.58 16.48
N SER A 204 -16.50 14.66 15.70
CA SER A 204 -15.30 14.89 14.87
C SER A 204 -15.34 14.02 13.61
N ARG A 205 -14.74 14.52 12.54
CA ARG A 205 -14.77 13.93 11.19
C ARG A 205 -13.43 14.06 10.48
N GLY A 206 -13.15 13.12 9.59
CA GLY A 206 -11.91 13.11 8.82
C GLY A 206 -10.70 12.96 9.72
N GLU A 207 -10.81 12.12 10.75
CA GLU A 207 -9.73 11.91 11.71
C GLU A 207 -8.54 11.23 11.07
N LYS A 208 -7.38 11.37 11.72
CA LYS A 208 -6.15 10.77 11.27
C LYS A 208 -6.21 9.24 11.40
N LEU A 209 -5.85 8.54 10.34
CA LEU A 209 -5.66 7.10 10.31
C LEU A 209 -4.33 6.82 9.60
N GLY A 210 -3.36 6.28 10.33
CA GLY A 210 -1.99 6.20 9.83
C GLY A 210 -1.35 7.58 9.69
N SER A 211 -0.84 7.90 8.50
CA SER A 211 -0.14 9.19 8.24
C SER A 211 -1.05 10.30 7.69
N PHE A 212 -2.34 10.03 7.47
CA PHE A 212 -3.25 10.97 6.79
C PHE A 212 -4.55 11.20 7.54
N LEU A 213 -5.16 12.35 7.29
CA LEU A 213 -6.56 12.59 7.62
C LEU A 213 -7.44 11.82 6.62
N THR A 214 -8.40 11.06 7.14
CA THR A 214 -9.39 10.40 6.29
C THR A 214 -10.24 11.44 5.54
N PRO A 215 -10.64 11.15 4.28
CA PRO A 215 -11.35 12.12 3.46
C PRO A 215 -12.77 12.39 4.00
N LYS A 216 -13.16 13.67 4.01
CA LYS A 216 -14.53 14.09 4.33
C LYS A 216 -15.39 14.00 3.07
N ILE A 217 -16.11 12.89 2.91
CA ILE A 217 -16.94 12.63 1.72
C ILE A 217 -18.43 12.64 2.08
N SER A 218 -19.27 12.65 1.05
CA SER A 218 -20.71 12.44 1.20
C SER A 218 -21.01 10.95 1.13
N HIS A 219 -21.73 10.43 2.11
CA HIS A 219 -22.11 9.02 2.20
C HIS A 219 -23.59 8.88 1.89
N LYS A 220 -23.89 7.95 0.98
CA LYS A 220 -25.26 7.64 0.55
C LYS A 220 -26.05 6.92 1.64
N LEU A 221 -27.37 6.90 1.48
CA LEU A 221 -28.25 6.02 2.24
C LEU A 221 -27.76 4.57 2.13
N ASP A 222 -27.93 3.78 3.20
CA ASP A 222 -27.52 2.39 3.30
C ASP A 222 -25.99 2.15 3.31
N ALA A 223 -25.19 3.22 3.41
CA ALA A 223 -23.75 3.11 3.59
C ALA A 223 -23.40 2.32 4.86
N LEU A 224 -22.39 1.46 4.77
CA LEU A 224 -21.92 0.62 5.87
C LEU A 224 -21.21 1.48 6.92
N VAL A 225 -21.59 1.27 8.19
CA VAL A 225 -20.94 1.89 9.35
C VAL A 225 -20.47 0.78 10.27
N ARG A 226 -19.21 0.82 10.69
CA ARG A 226 -18.68 -0.10 11.70
C ARG A 226 -17.99 0.63 12.85
N LYS A 227 -18.15 0.11 14.06
CA LYS A 227 -17.36 0.51 15.23
C LYS A 227 -15.93 0.04 15.05
N VAL A 228 -14.97 0.92 15.33
CA VAL A 228 -13.54 0.60 15.30
C VAL A 228 -12.83 1.12 16.54
N ASP A 229 -11.83 0.38 17.01
CA ASP A 229 -10.94 0.78 18.09
C ASP A 229 -9.53 0.93 17.52
N LEU A 230 -8.85 2.03 17.84
CA LEU A 230 -7.47 2.28 17.41
C LEU A 230 -6.69 3.08 18.46
N PHE A 231 -5.38 2.90 18.44
CA PHE A 231 -4.45 3.72 19.21
C PHE A 231 -4.52 5.18 18.79
N ASP A 232 -4.05 6.06 19.66
CA ASP A 232 -3.89 7.48 19.37
C ASP A 232 -2.92 7.68 18.20
N GLN A 233 -3.45 8.09 17.04
CA GLN A 233 -2.70 8.25 15.79
C GLN A 233 -1.82 9.51 15.77
N ASP A 234 -2.01 10.42 16.73
CA ASP A 234 -1.24 11.66 16.83
C ASP A 234 -0.10 11.55 17.84
N ASN A 235 -0.30 10.76 18.88
CA ASN A 235 0.71 10.55 19.92
C ASN A 235 1.21 9.10 19.97
N SER A 236 2.31 8.82 19.26
CA SER A 236 2.98 7.51 19.29
C SER A 236 3.49 7.08 20.69
N LEU A 237 3.56 7.99 21.67
CA LEU A 237 3.93 7.65 23.05
C LEU A 237 2.73 7.15 23.86
N ASN A 238 1.50 7.40 23.40
CA ASN A 238 0.30 6.86 24.02
C ASN A 238 0.12 5.39 23.57
N THR A 239 0.76 4.49 24.31
CA THR A 239 0.81 3.05 24.03
C THR A 239 -0.39 2.28 24.60
N GLN A 240 -1.46 2.98 25.01
CA GLN A 240 -2.64 2.39 25.60
C GLN A 240 -3.87 2.65 24.73
N ILE A 241 -4.74 1.65 24.70
CA ILE A 241 -6.03 1.70 24.03
C ILE A 241 -7.05 1.01 24.93
N GLN A 242 -8.24 1.60 25.04
CA GLN A 242 -9.40 0.93 25.62
C GLN A 242 -10.22 0.34 24.48
N VAL A 243 -10.51 -0.96 24.57
CA VAL A 243 -11.32 -1.69 23.60
C VAL A 243 -12.67 -2.03 24.23
N ASN A 244 -13.74 -1.42 23.74
CA ASN A 244 -15.09 -1.70 24.23
C ASN A 244 -15.69 -2.87 23.45
N LEU A 245 -16.20 -3.89 24.15
CA LEU A 245 -16.86 -5.01 23.49
C LEU A 245 -18.23 -4.58 22.96
N ALA A 246 -18.53 -4.90 21.70
CA ALA A 246 -19.83 -4.65 21.09
C ALA A 246 -20.90 -5.65 21.57
N GLN A 247 -20.47 -6.83 22.01
CA GLN A 247 -21.34 -7.88 22.51
C GLN A 247 -20.95 -8.25 23.95
N VAL A 248 -21.95 -8.32 24.84
CA VAL A 248 -21.75 -8.74 26.22
C VAL A 248 -21.27 -10.19 26.25
N GLN A 249 -20.12 -10.43 26.84
CA GLN A 249 -19.56 -11.78 26.98
C GLN A 249 -19.99 -12.40 28.31
N THR A 250 -20.64 -13.56 28.23
CA THR A 250 -21.01 -14.34 29.42
C THR A 250 -19.98 -15.43 29.64
N LEU A 251 -19.14 -15.24 30.65
CA LEU A 251 -18.15 -16.24 31.07
C LEU A 251 -18.84 -17.33 31.90
N SER A 252 -18.45 -18.57 31.70
CA SER A 252 -18.94 -19.73 32.46
C SER A 252 -17.75 -20.51 33.03
N PRO A 253 -17.96 -21.52 33.90
CA PRO A 253 -16.89 -22.41 34.35
C PRO A 253 -16.21 -23.19 33.21
N LEU A 254 -16.82 -23.25 32.02
CA LEU A 254 -16.18 -23.78 30.83
C LEU A 254 -15.19 -22.75 30.28
N PRO A 255 -13.93 -23.15 30.01
CA PRO A 255 -12.95 -22.27 29.38
C PRO A 255 -13.48 -21.67 28.07
N GLN A 256 -13.22 -20.39 27.87
CA GLN A 256 -13.48 -19.68 26.62
C GLN A 256 -12.17 -19.04 26.15
N THR A 257 -11.88 -19.17 24.85
CA THR A 257 -10.66 -18.62 24.23
C THR A 257 -11.02 -17.38 23.43
N TYR A 258 -10.15 -16.36 23.51
CA TYR A 258 -10.29 -15.12 22.76
C TYR A 258 -8.96 -14.79 22.07
N PHE A 259 -9.03 -14.26 20.86
CA PHE A 259 -7.89 -13.74 20.12
C PHE A 259 -7.90 -12.21 20.16
N ALA A 260 -6.77 -11.61 20.52
CA ALA A 260 -6.54 -10.18 20.32
C ALA A 260 -5.80 -10.00 18.99
N VAL A 261 -6.41 -9.25 18.08
CA VAL A 261 -5.95 -9.09 16.70
C VAL A 261 -5.74 -7.61 16.43
N TYR A 262 -4.71 -7.28 15.66
CA TYR A 262 -4.50 -5.94 15.15
C TYR A 262 -4.32 -5.97 13.64
N ASP A 263 -4.97 -5.04 12.96
CA ASP A 263 -4.79 -4.81 11.53
C ASP A 263 -3.54 -3.93 11.35
N ILE A 264 -2.65 -4.30 10.43
CA ILE A 264 -1.48 -3.47 10.12
C ILE A 264 -1.91 -2.28 9.26
N GLY A 265 -1.42 -1.09 9.61
CA GLY A 265 -1.67 0.13 8.86
C GLY A 265 -1.08 0.09 7.45
N GLU A 266 -1.79 0.66 6.48
CA GLU A 266 -1.32 0.76 5.09
C GLU A 266 0.02 1.49 4.99
N MET A 267 0.32 2.41 5.90
CA MET A 267 1.58 3.18 5.95
C MET A 267 2.51 2.70 7.06
N ALA A 268 2.33 1.47 7.55
CA ALA A 268 3.16 0.91 8.59
C ALA A 268 4.62 0.81 8.12
N MET A 269 5.55 1.10 9.04
CA MET A 269 6.96 1.03 8.70
C MET A 269 7.47 -0.40 8.71
N LYS A 270 8.09 -0.81 7.59
CA LYS A 270 8.80 -2.10 7.46
C LYS A 270 9.76 -2.31 8.63
N ALA A 271 9.78 -3.53 9.16
CA ALA A 271 10.67 -3.99 10.22
C ALA A 271 10.45 -3.34 11.60
N ASN A 272 9.50 -2.42 11.76
CA ASN A 272 8.95 -2.13 13.08
C ASN A 272 8.36 -3.42 13.65
N LYS A 273 8.48 -3.62 14.95
CA LYS A 273 7.93 -4.77 15.64
C LYS A 273 6.80 -4.31 16.54
N VAL A 274 5.68 -5.01 16.48
CA VAL A 274 4.46 -4.71 17.23
C VAL A 274 4.05 -5.91 18.09
N GLY A 275 3.44 -5.62 19.23
CA GLY A 275 2.87 -6.63 20.12
C GLY A 275 1.88 -5.99 21.10
N LEU A 276 1.26 -6.82 21.93
CA LEU A 276 0.29 -6.41 22.93
C LEU A 276 0.77 -6.78 24.34
N ILE A 277 0.39 -5.97 25.33
CA ILE A 277 0.63 -6.25 26.74
C ILE A 277 -0.63 -5.94 27.54
N ILE A 278 -0.95 -6.79 28.51
CA ILE A 278 -1.90 -6.50 29.57
C ILE A 278 -1.07 -6.26 30.84
N ARG A 279 -1.02 -5.01 31.31
CA ARG A 279 -0.09 -4.64 32.39
C ARG A 279 -0.56 -5.04 33.78
N ASP A 280 -1.86 -5.00 33.99
CA ASP A 280 -2.47 -5.22 35.29
C ASP A 280 -3.85 -5.85 35.14
N LYS A 281 -4.29 -6.58 36.16
CA LYS A 281 -5.62 -7.20 36.17
C LYS A 281 -6.77 -6.20 36.02
N SER A 282 -6.58 -4.93 36.44
CA SER A 282 -7.57 -3.86 36.31
C SER A 282 -7.86 -3.45 34.86
N TRP A 283 -7.03 -3.88 33.90
CA TRP A 283 -7.26 -3.65 32.48
C TRP A 283 -8.40 -4.53 31.92
N LEU A 284 -8.79 -5.57 32.67
CA LEU A 284 -9.93 -6.40 32.38
C LEU A 284 -11.08 -5.99 33.30
N THR A 285 -12.20 -5.57 32.71
CA THR A 285 -13.40 -5.18 33.46
C THR A 285 -14.42 -6.30 33.47
N VAL A 286 -14.91 -6.65 34.66
CA VAL A 286 -16.01 -7.60 34.87
C VAL A 286 -17.09 -6.94 35.73
N ASN A 287 -18.31 -7.47 35.65
CA ASN A 287 -19.42 -6.96 36.46
C ASN A 287 -19.24 -7.34 37.94
N ILE A 288 -19.59 -6.41 38.84
CA ILE A 288 -19.66 -6.66 40.28
C ILE A 288 -20.69 -7.76 40.55
N PRO A 289 -20.43 -8.73 41.46
CA PRO A 289 -19.33 -8.81 42.43
C PRO A 289 -18.10 -9.63 41.98
N HIS A 290 -17.91 -9.87 40.68
CA HIS A 290 -16.81 -10.69 40.19
C HIS A 290 -15.46 -9.96 40.26
N GLU A 291 -14.38 -10.72 40.43
CA GLU A 291 -13.00 -10.20 40.46
C GLU A 291 -12.11 -10.97 39.48
N ILE A 292 -11.08 -10.30 38.97
CA ILE A 292 -10.04 -10.91 38.14
C ILE A 292 -8.93 -11.44 39.03
N SER A 293 -8.50 -12.68 38.76
CA SER A 293 -7.37 -13.32 39.44
C SER A 293 -6.08 -12.50 39.26
N PRO A 294 -5.24 -12.36 40.30
CA PRO A 294 -3.92 -11.75 40.15
C PRO A 294 -2.93 -12.64 39.36
N SER A 295 -3.20 -13.95 39.29
CA SER A 295 -2.40 -14.93 38.55
C SER A 295 -3.07 -15.32 37.22
N ILE A 296 -2.23 -15.64 36.23
CA ILE A 296 -2.58 -15.95 34.85
C ILE A 296 -2.04 -17.34 34.51
N ASN A 297 -2.85 -18.17 33.88
CA ASN A 297 -2.40 -19.44 33.32
C ASN A 297 -1.86 -19.18 31.90
N ILE A 298 -0.63 -19.62 31.62
CA ILE A 298 0.04 -19.42 30.33
C ILE A 298 0.06 -20.73 29.55
N GLY A 299 0.01 -20.66 28.21
CA GLY A 299 0.00 -21.85 27.35
C GLY A 299 -1.27 -22.67 27.48
N VAL A 300 -2.39 -22.01 27.76
CA VAL A 300 -3.72 -22.63 27.81
C VAL A 300 -4.11 -23.06 26.41
N THR A 301 -4.54 -24.31 26.30
CA THR A 301 -5.18 -24.86 25.09
C THR A 301 -6.41 -25.63 25.51
N LYS A 302 -7.25 -26.04 24.56
CA LYS A 302 -8.39 -26.92 24.84
C LYS A 302 -8.02 -28.18 25.62
N SER A 303 -6.87 -28.79 25.31
CA SER A 303 -6.40 -30.01 25.97
C SER A 303 -5.69 -29.74 27.30
N LEU A 304 -5.30 -28.49 27.55
CA LEU A 304 -4.61 -28.06 28.77
C LEU A 304 -5.23 -26.77 29.36
N PRO A 305 -6.45 -26.84 29.96
CA PRO A 305 -7.16 -25.65 30.46
C PRO A 305 -6.46 -24.90 31.60
N ARG A 306 -5.52 -25.56 32.29
CA ARG A 306 -4.72 -24.96 33.37
C ARG A 306 -3.41 -24.35 32.87
N GLY A 307 -3.16 -24.40 31.56
CA GLY A 307 -1.91 -23.95 30.98
C GLY A 307 -0.73 -24.87 31.30
N THR A 308 0.43 -24.49 30.77
CA THR A 308 1.72 -25.14 31.04
C THR A 308 2.37 -24.63 32.32
N TYR A 309 2.15 -23.36 32.67
CA TYR A 309 2.63 -22.76 33.93
C TYR A 309 1.77 -21.56 34.34
N ILE A 310 1.95 -21.09 35.57
CA ILE A 310 1.27 -19.93 36.14
C ILE A 310 2.25 -18.78 36.23
N ASP A 311 1.81 -17.59 35.81
CA ASP A 311 2.55 -16.33 35.91
C ASP A 311 1.68 -15.23 36.51
N ASN A 312 2.23 -14.04 36.72
CA ASN A 312 1.52 -12.85 37.14
C ASN A 312 1.55 -11.78 36.04
N TYR A 313 0.70 -10.77 36.16
CA TYR A 313 0.80 -9.58 35.32
C TYR A 313 2.17 -8.87 35.52
N PRO A 314 2.77 -8.28 34.47
CA PRO A 314 2.22 -8.07 33.13
C PRO A 314 2.32 -9.29 32.21
N PHE A 315 1.33 -9.48 31.33
CA PHE A 315 1.31 -10.52 30.30
C PHE A 315 1.49 -9.90 28.92
N SER A 316 2.50 -10.33 28.16
CA SER A 316 2.83 -9.79 26.83
C SER A 316 2.83 -10.86 25.73
N SER A 317 2.54 -10.43 24.52
CA SER A 317 2.76 -11.23 23.31
C SER A 317 4.22 -11.15 22.86
N SER A 318 4.63 -12.10 22.01
CA SER A 318 5.85 -11.92 21.22
C SER A 318 5.73 -10.71 20.29
N LEU A 319 6.82 -9.98 20.10
CA LEU A 319 6.88 -8.89 19.12
C LEU A 319 7.02 -9.47 17.70
N VAL A 320 6.09 -9.12 16.81
CA VAL A 320 6.08 -9.56 15.42
C VAL A 320 6.60 -8.43 14.52
N PRO A 321 7.58 -8.68 13.64
CA PRO A 321 8.04 -7.67 12.69
C PRO A 321 7.02 -7.48 11.56
N ILE A 322 6.75 -6.22 11.23
CA ILE A 322 5.91 -5.83 10.10
C ILE A 322 6.64 -6.18 8.81
N GLN A 323 6.04 -7.09 8.05
CA GLN A 323 6.51 -7.46 6.72
C GLN A 323 6.07 -6.41 5.71
N ALA A 324 6.95 -6.07 4.78
CA ALA A 324 6.56 -5.20 3.68
C ALA A 324 5.75 -6.00 2.66
N ILE A 325 4.60 -5.46 2.28
CA ILE A 325 3.89 -5.94 1.08
C ILE A 325 4.79 -5.67 -0.12
N THR A 326 4.93 -6.64 -1.00
CA THR A 326 5.74 -6.50 -2.22
C THR A 326 4.81 -6.31 -3.41
N LEU A 327 4.98 -5.21 -4.14
CA LEU A 327 4.25 -4.93 -5.38
C LEU A 327 5.11 -5.40 -6.55
N LYS A 328 4.54 -6.25 -7.39
CA LYS A 328 5.10 -6.68 -8.67
C LYS A 328 4.47 -5.86 -9.78
N ILE A 329 5.31 -5.40 -10.70
CA ILE A 329 4.86 -4.66 -11.87
C ILE A 329 5.66 -5.07 -13.11
N ALA A 330 4.95 -5.29 -14.21
CA ALA A 330 5.53 -5.58 -15.51
C ALA A 330 4.95 -4.64 -16.56
N GLY A 331 5.82 -3.91 -17.27
CA GLY A 331 5.44 -3.04 -18.38
C GLY A 331 5.59 -3.76 -19.73
N THR A 332 4.62 -3.57 -20.62
CA THR A 332 4.66 -3.99 -22.03
C THR A 332 4.52 -2.75 -22.91
N ASN A 333 5.42 -2.60 -23.88
CA ASN A 333 5.37 -1.51 -24.84
C ASN A 333 4.26 -1.77 -25.87
N VAL A 334 3.40 -0.78 -26.09
CA VAL A 334 2.34 -0.81 -27.12
C VAL A 334 2.36 0.47 -27.97
N ALA A 335 3.45 1.23 -27.90
CA ALA A 335 3.58 2.49 -28.61
C ALA A 335 3.66 2.28 -30.13
N PRO A 336 2.92 3.06 -30.94
CA PRO A 336 3.04 3.02 -32.38
C PRO A 336 4.36 3.64 -32.84
N ARG A 337 4.87 3.28 -34.02
CA ARG A 337 6.10 3.89 -34.57
C ARG A 337 5.97 5.38 -34.89
N SER A 338 4.76 5.82 -35.27
CA SER A 338 4.48 7.20 -35.62
C SER A 338 3.02 7.54 -35.38
N VAL A 339 2.74 8.82 -35.18
CA VAL A 339 1.40 9.32 -34.91
C VAL A 339 1.16 10.68 -35.57
N GLU A 340 -0.08 10.93 -35.98
CA GLU A 340 -0.47 12.25 -36.47
C GLU A 340 -0.58 13.26 -35.33
N LYS A 341 -0.35 14.54 -35.65
CA LYS A 341 -0.67 15.63 -34.73
C LYS A 341 -2.13 15.62 -34.31
N ASN A 342 -2.40 16.15 -33.11
CA ASN A 342 -3.75 16.23 -32.56
C ASN A 342 -4.47 14.88 -32.38
N THR A 343 -3.72 13.77 -32.44
CA THR A 343 -4.26 12.44 -32.13
C THR A 343 -4.44 12.29 -30.63
N ARG A 344 -5.57 11.71 -30.22
CA ARG A 344 -5.92 11.50 -28.81
C ARG A 344 -5.82 10.03 -28.43
N ASN A 345 -5.60 9.76 -27.15
CA ASN A 345 -5.57 8.42 -26.56
C ASN A 345 -4.62 7.46 -27.28
N VAL A 346 -3.43 7.94 -27.64
CA VAL A 346 -2.39 7.12 -28.25
C VAL A 346 -1.87 6.16 -27.19
N PRO A 347 -2.01 4.84 -27.35
CA PRO A 347 -1.51 3.88 -26.38
C PRO A 347 0.02 3.87 -26.43
N MET A 348 0.66 3.92 -25.26
CA MET A 348 2.11 3.95 -25.12
C MET A 348 2.63 2.72 -24.40
N MET A 349 2.01 2.37 -23.27
CA MET A 349 2.41 1.22 -22.45
C MET A 349 1.21 0.58 -21.76
N SER A 350 1.32 -0.71 -21.47
CA SER A 350 0.42 -1.43 -20.56
C SER A 350 1.22 -1.94 -19.38
N PHE A 351 0.70 -1.78 -18.17
CA PHE A 351 1.31 -2.25 -16.92
C PHE A 351 0.43 -3.32 -16.30
N ASN A 352 1.01 -4.46 -15.95
CA ASN A 352 0.35 -5.49 -15.16
C ASN A 352 0.87 -5.41 -13.71
N LEU A 353 -0.02 -5.15 -12.75
CA LEU A 353 0.30 -4.96 -11.34
C LEU A 353 -0.39 -6.01 -10.46
N ALA A 354 0.35 -6.58 -9.51
CA ALA A 354 -0.20 -7.46 -8.48
C ALA A 354 0.67 -7.41 -7.22
N THR A 355 0.08 -7.62 -6.04
CA THR A 355 0.84 -7.81 -4.79
C THR A 355 1.09 -9.30 -4.54
N GLU A 356 2.23 -9.63 -3.90
CA GLU A 356 2.51 -11.02 -3.47
C GLU A 356 1.59 -11.47 -2.32
N SER A 357 1.10 -10.52 -1.52
CA SER A 357 0.12 -10.75 -0.46
C SER A 357 -0.74 -9.52 -0.23
N ASP A 358 -1.98 -9.73 0.24
CA ASP A 358 -2.94 -8.68 0.63
C ASP A 358 -3.20 -7.63 -0.47
N TYR A 359 -3.10 -6.33 -0.17
CA TYR A 359 -3.29 -5.24 -1.14
C TYR A 359 -2.43 -4.01 -0.84
N VAL A 360 -2.30 -3.12 -1.83
CA VAL A 360 -1.69 -1.79 -1.70
C VAL A 360 -2.58 -0.74 -2.36
N ALA A 361 -2.66 0.45 -1.76
CA ALA A 361 -3.36 1.60 -2.32
C ALA A 361 -2.39 2.56 -3.05
N ILE A 362 -2.55 2.69 -4.36
CA ILE A 362 -1.76 3.58 -5.22
C ILE A 362 -2.56 4.88 -5.44
N GLY A 363 -2.02 6.00 -4.95
CA GLY A 363 -2.67 7.31 -5.07
C GLY A 363 -2.20 8.13 -6.27
N ARG A 364 -0.98 7.88 -6.76
CA ARG A 364 -0.41 8.64 -7.89
C ARG A 364 0.68 7.82 -8.59
N LEU A 365 0.78 7.96 -9.91
CA LEU A 365 1.92 7.50 -10.71
C LEU A 365 2.62 8.70 -11.32
N ASP A 366 3.94 8.77 -11.17
CA ASP A 366 4.77 9.81 -11.76
C ASP A 366 5.48 9.25 -13.01
N PHE A 367 5.25 9.84 -14.18
CA PHE A 367 5.91 9.43 -15.42
C PHE A 367 6.95 10.46 -15.87
N ALA A 368 7.87 10.04 -16.72
CA ALA A 368 8.80 10.93 -17.40
C ALA A 368 8.62 10.85 -18.93
N GLN A 369 8.59 12.02 -19.57
CA GLN A 369 8.60 12.13 -21.03
C GLN A 369 10.04 12.02 -21.54
N GLY A 370 10.25 11.22 -22.57
CA GLY A 370 11.50 11.15 -23.34
C GLY A 370 11.33 11.63 -24.78
N GLY A 371 12.39 11.52 -25.58
CA GLY A 371 12.41 11.94 -26.97
C GLY A 371 12.96 13.36 -27.15
N SER A 372 12.32 14.19 -27.98
CA SER A 372 12.75 15.56 -28.27
C SER A 372 12.96 16.40 -27.01
N ILE A 373 12.15 16.17 -25.98
CA ILE A 373 12.23 16.88 -24.69
C ILE A 373 13.58 16.69 -23.96
N SER A 374 14.25 15.56 -24.19
CA SER A 374 15.54 15.23 -23.59
C SER A 374 16.73 15.55 -24.50
N THR A 375 16.51 15.73 -25.81
CA THR A 375 17.57 16.04 -26.79
C THR A 375 17.66 17.53 -27.12
N GLY A 376 16.64 18.32 -26.80
CA GLY A 376 16.57 19.75 -27.05
C GLY A 376 17.53 20.59 -26.23
N ILE A 377 18.25 21.50 -26.89
CA ILE A 377 19.10 22.52 -26.27
C ILE A 377 18.35 23.82 -25.93
N ALA A 378 17.22 24.09 -26.59
CA ALA A 378 16.38 25.24 -26.29
C ALA A 378 15.44 24.95 -25.09
N ALA A 379 15.24 25.94 -24.22
CA ALA A 379 14.30 25.81 -23.11
C ALA A 379 12.87 25.58 -23.65
N GLY A 380 12.18 24.56 -23.15
CA GLY A 380 10.84 24.18 -23.61
C GLY A 380 10.81 23.36 -24.89
N TYR A 381 11.96 23.02 -25.50
CA TYR A 381 11.97 22.17 -26.69
C TYR A 381 11.46 20.77 -26.35
N GLY A 382 10.50 20.26 -27.11
CA GLY A 382 9.80 18.99 -26.91
C GLY A 382 8.83 18.95 -25.71
N ASP A 383 8.83 19.97 -24.86
CA ASP A 383 7.87 20.10 -23.76
C ASP A 383 6.61 20.78 -24.31
N GLY A 384 5.50 20.05 -24.37
CA GLY A 384 4.32 20.45 -25.14
C GLY A 384 4.13 19.66 -26.44
N ASP A 385 5.00 18.68 -26.74
CA ASP A 385 4.72 17.65 -27.75
C ASP A 385 3.50 16.80 -27.33
N LEU A 386 3.41 16.51 -26.03
CA LEU A 386 2.26 15.88 -25.39
C LEU A 386 1.43 16.94 -24.68
N VAL A 387 0.11 16.91 -24.86
CA VAL A 387 -0.83 17.83 -24.18
C VAL A 387 -1.41 17.19 -22.93
N LYS A 388 -1.62 15.88 -22.96
CA LYS A 388 -2.24 15.14 -21.86
C LYS A 388 -1.68 13.74 -21.79
N VAL A 389 -1.49 13.23 -20.57
CA VAL A 389 -1.19 11.83 -20.30
C VAL A 389 -2.30 11.28 -19.42
N SER A 390 -2.74 10.06 -19.69
CA SER A 390 -3.90 9.45 -19.03
C SER A 390 -3.59 8.00 -18.67
N VAL A 391 -4.10 7.56 -17.52
CA VAL A 391 -4.00 6.17 -17.07
C VAL A 391 -5.40 5.60 -16.96
N TRP A 392 -5.58 4.44 -17.56
CA TRP A 392 -6.84 3.72 -17.65
C TRP A 392 -6.69 2.36 -17.00
N LYS A 393 -7.76 1.86 -16.38
CA LYS A 393 -7.88 0.51 -15.87
C LYS A 393 -8.66 -0.32 -16.89
N ASP A 394 -8.04 -1.41 -17.30
CA ASP A 394 -8.60 -2.41 -18.22
C ASP A 394 -9.88 -3.04 -17.65
N ASP A 395 -10.82 -3.38 -18.53
CA ASP A 395 -12.09 -4.02 -18.17
C ASP A 395 -12.00 -5.55 -18.05
N GLY A 396 -10.81 -6.11 -18.28
CA GLY A 396 -10.49 -7.54 -18.22
C GLY A 396 -10.24 -8.18 -19.59
N ASP A 397 -10.37 -7.45 -20.70
CA ASP A 397 -10.10 -7.96 -22.05
C ASP A 397 -8.61 -7.84 -22.46
N GLY A 398 -7.81 -7.07 -21.71
CA GLY A 398 -6.38 -6.87 -21.91
C GLY A 398 -6.02 -5.89 -23.05
N ALA A 399 -7.01 -5.26 -23.68
CA ALA A 399 -6.85 -4.38 -24.83
C ALA A 399 -7.35 -2.97 -24.51
N PHE A 400 -6.49 -1.98 -24.78
CA PHE A 400 -6.88 -0.59 -24.53
C PHE A 400 -8.09 -0.16 -25.37
N SER A 401 -9.15 0.29 -24.69
CA SER A 401 -10.36 0.85 -25.28
C SER A 401 -10.77 2.13 -24.54
N PRO A 402 -10.70 3.31 -25.17
CA PRO A 402 -11.12 4.57 -24.53
C PRO A 402 -12.63 4.66 -24.27
N ILE A 403 -13.42 3.67 -24.71
CA ILE A 403 -14.87 3.59 -24.54
C ILE A 403 -15.22 2.67 -23.36
N ASN A 404 -14.53 1.54 -23.23
CA ASN A 404 -14.84 0.52 -22.24
C ASN A 404 -13.97 0.64 -20.98
N ASP A 405 -12.69 0.99 -21.15
CA ASP A 405 -11.76 1.09 -20.04
C ASP A 405 -12.11 2.23 -19.10
N TYR A 406 -11.84 2.02 -17.82
CA TYR A 406 -12.13 2.99 -16.78
C TYR A 406 -11.00 4.01 -16.64
N LEU A 407 -11.28 5.29 -16.87
CA LEU A 407 -10.29 6.36 -16.68
C LEU A 407 -9.99 6.57 -15.19
N LEU A 408 -8.75 6.29 -14.76
CA LEU A 408 -8.33 6.49 -13.38
C LEU A 408 -7.82 7.91 -13.12
N GLY A 409 -7.12 8.51 -14.09
CA GLY A 409 -6.45 9.79 -13.85
C GLY A 409 -5.84 10.39 -15.10
N THR A 410 -5.65 11.71 -15.07
CA THR A 410 -4.99 12.45 -16.15
C THR A 410 -4.02 13.50 -15.62
N SER A 411 -3.04 13.85 -16.43
CA SER A 411 -2.15 14.99 -16.23
C SER A 411 -2.11 15.81 -17.51
N THR A 412 -2.24 17.13 -17.41
CA THR A 412 -2.29 18.03 -18.58
C THR A 412 -1.10 18.96 -18.56
N GLN A 413 -0.46 19.11 -19.72
CA GLN A 413 0.69 19.96 -19.93
C GLN A 413 0.25 21.42 -19.99
N SER A 414 1.01 22.30 -19.34
CA SER A 414 0.86 23.75 -19.53
C SER A 414 2.18 24.46 -19.24
N ALA A 415 2.28 25.75 -19.59
CA ALA A 415 3.45 26.55 -19.27
C ALA A 415 3.75 26.65 -17.76
N SER A 416 2.74 26.53 -16.90
CA SER A 416 2.89 26.48 -15.43
C SER A 416 3.12 25.08 -14.87
N SER A 417 2.84 24.05 -15.65
CA SER A 417 3.02 22.64 -15.29
C SER A 417 3.67 21.88 -16.46
N PRO A 418 4.95 22.19 -16.75
CA PRO A 418 5.70 21.57 -17.84
C PRO A 418 5.95 20.09 -17.55
N PHE A 419 5.91 19.25 -18.59
CA PHE A 419 6.16 17.81 -18.46
C PHE A 419 7.64 17.48 -18.29
N LYS A 420 8.55 18.42 -18.59
CA LYS A 420 9.99 18.26 -18.33
C LYS A 420 10.33 17.99 -16.86
N ASN A 421 9.47 18.43 -15.93
CA ASN A 421 9.68 18.22 -14.49
C ASN A 421 9.05 16.92 -13.96
N GLY A 422 8.51 16.09 -14.85
CA GLY A 422 7.75 14.89 -14.50
C GLY A 422 6.25 15.09 -14.72
N ILE A 423 5.55 13.97 -14.86
CA ILE A 423 4.13 13.91 -15.23
C ILE A 423 3.40 13.18 -14.10
N PRO A 424 2.94 13.90 -13.06
CA PRO A 424 2.17 13.30 -11.98
C PRO A 424 0.73 13.03 -12.44
N VAL A 425 0.31 11.77 -12.40
CA VAL A 425 -1.07 11.33 -12.66
C VAL A 425 -1.69 10.85 -11.35
N VAL A 426 -2.59 11.66 -10.79
CA VAL A 426 -3.34 11.32 -9.56
C VAL A 426 -4.46 10.35 -9.89
N MET A 427 -4.61 9.30 -9.09
CA MET A 427 -5.58 8.22 -9.32
C MET A 427 -6.90 8.49 -8.61
N GLN A 428 -7.99 8.10 -9.27
CA GLN A 428 -9.34 8.13 -8.72
C GLN A 428 -10.16 6.94 -9.26
N GLU A 429 -10.56 6.04 -8.36
CA GLU A 429 -11.44 4.91 -8.69
C GLU A 429 -12.82 5.13 -8.05
N GLY A 430 -13.81 5.50 -8.86
CA GLY A 430 -15.11 5.98 -8.38
C GLY A 430 -14.98 7.19 -7.44
N ASN A 431 -15.37 7.00 -6.18
CA ASN A 431 -15.25 8.02 -5.12
C ASN A 431 -13.98 7.86 -4.26
N LEU A 432 -13.13 6.86 -4.55
CA LEU A 432 -11.89 6.63 -3.83
C LEU A 432 -10.74 7.40 -4.50
N PRO A 433 -9.94 8.18 -3.75
CA PRO A 433 -8.83 8.96 -4.30
C PRO A 433 -7.55 8.12 -4.51
N TYR A 434 -7.72 6.83 -4.82
CA TYR A 434 -6.64 5.85 -5.01
C TYR A 434 -7.17 4.62 -5.74
N LEU A 435 -6.25 3.85 -6.34
CA LEU A 435 -6.47 2.52 -6.91
C LEU A 435 -6.03 1.46 -5.89
N ILE A 436 -6.83 0.43 -5.67
CA ILE A 436 -6.43 -0.75 -4.88
C ILE A 436 -5.87 -1.82 -5.81
N VAL A 437 -4.66 -2.31 -5.51
CA VAL A 437 -4.04 -3.45 -6.18
C VAL A 437 -3.85 -4.56 -5.17
N SER A 438 -4.40 -5.75 -5.44
CA SER A 438 -4.31 -6.93 -4.57
C SER A 438 -3.50 -8.05 -5.24
N SER A 439 -3.61 -9.27 -4.72
CA SER A 439 -3.06 -10.47 -5.34
C SER A 439 -3.73 -10.83 -6.68
N ILE A 440 -4.88 -10.24 -6.99
CA ILE A 440 -5.52 -10.36 -8.30
C ILE A 440 -4.87 -9.32 -9.24
N PRO A 441 -4.26 -9.74 -10.36
CA PRO A 441 -3.62 -8.82 -11.28
C PRO A 441 -4.58 -7.76 -11.84
N VAL A 442 -4.11 -6.51 -11.91
CA VAL A 442 -4.81 -5.39 -12.53
C VAL A 442 -3.96 -4.87 -13.68
N ILE A 443 -4.58 -4.68 -14.85
CA ILE A 443 -3.92 -4.11 -16.03
C ILE A 443 -4.26 -2.62 -16.12
N LEU A 444 -3.23 -1.80 -16.29
CA LEU A 444 -3.34 -0.36 -16.52
C LEU A 444 -2.78 0.02 -17.89
N HIS A 445 -3.51 0.82 -18.66
CA HIS A 445 -3.05 1.38 -19.93
C HIS A 445 -2.63 2.84 -19.77
N LEU A 446 -1.43 3.16 -20.25
CA LEU A 446 -0.89 4.52 -20.30
C LEU A 446 -1.03 5.06 -21.72
N THR A 447 -1.75 6.17 -21.84
CA THR A 447 -1.99 6.84 -23.12
C THR A 447 -1.59 8.31 -23.09
N CYS A 448 -1.38 8.89 -24.25
CA CYS A 448 -1.15 10.33 -24.39
C CYS A 448 -1.98 10.98 -25.51
N ASP A 449 -2.19 12.28 -25.39
CA ASP A 449 -2.72 13.13 -26.47
C ASP A 449 -1.57 13.96 -27.05
N ILE A 450 -1.44 13.91 -28.37
CA ILE A 450 -0.41 14.61 -29.13
C ILE A 450 -0.87 16.04 -29.40
N SER A 451 0.04 16.99 -29.25
CA SER A 451 -0.24 18.40 -29.50
C SER A 451 -0.60 18.68 -30.96
N SER A 452 -1.51 19.63 -31.14
CA SER A 452 -1.83 20.19 -32.45
C SER A 452 -0.95 21.40 -32.81
N GLY A 453 -0.22 21.94 -31.83
CA GLY A 453 0.47 23.22 -31.93
C GLY A 453 1.99 23.09 -31.80
N ALA A 454 2.62 24.21 -31.45
CA ALA A 454 4.02 24.28 -31.10
C ALA A 454 4.27 23.83 -29.66
N ASP A 455 5.48 23.38 -29.39
CA ASP A 455 5.98 23.14 -28.04
C ASP A 455 6.18 24.47 -27.27
N LEU A 456 6.61 24.39 -26.01
CA LEU A 456 6.87 25.56 -25.18
C LEU A 456 8.07 26.40 -25.64
N SER A 457 8.92 25.89 -26.55
CA SER A 457 9.95 26.70 -27.21
C SER A 457 9.42 27.51 -28.40
N GLY A 458 8.16 27.27 -28.79
CA GLY A 458 7.56 27.85 -29.99
C GLY A 458 7.92 27.11 -31.28
N THR A 459 8.56 25.95 -31.17
CA THR A 459 8.89 25.09 -32.32
C THR A 459 7.72 24.19 -32.65
N ASP A 460 7.50 23.95 -33.95
CA ASP A 460 6.44 23.05 -34.35
C ASP A 460 6.73 21.60 -33.92
N THR A 461 5.71 20.89 -33.43
CA THR A 461 5.84 19.53 -32.90
C THR A 461 6.05 18.46 -33.98
N LEU A 462 5.95 18.82 -35.27
CA LEU A 462 6.24 17.90 -36.38
C LEU A 462 7.71 17.49 -36.41
N GLY A 463 7.95 16.19 -36.60
CA GLY A 463 9.28 15.60 -36.63
C GLY A 463 9.88 15.36 -35.25
N HIS A 464 9.16 15.73 -34.18
CA HIS A 464 9.60 15.43 -32.82
C HIS A 464 9.35 13.95 -32.49
N LEU A 465 10.18 13.42 -31.60
CA LEU A 465 10.03 12.08 -31.04
C LEU A 465 9.49 12.20 -29.62
N VAL A 466 8.57 11.33 -29.24
CA VAL A 466 8.04 11.27 -27.88
C VAL A 466 8.08 9.86 -27.34
N SER A 467 8.41 9.71 -26.06
CA SER A 467 8.22 8.45 -25.32
C SER A 467 7.75 8.74 -23.91
N LEU A 468 7.18 7.73 -23.25
CA LEU A 468 6.83 7.77 -21.84
C LEU A 468 7.55 6.67 -21.09
N SER A 469 7.81 6.91 -19.82
CA SER A 469 8.53 5.96 -18.98
C SER A 469 8.13 6.06 -17.53
N LEU A 470 8.13 4.92 -16.85
CA LEU A 470 8.14 4.80 -15.40
C LEU A 470 9.60 4.52 -15.00
N GLN A 471 10.26 5.49 -14.37
CA GLN A 471 11.72 5.50 -14.24
C GLN A 471 12.21 4.62 -13.10
N THR A 472 11.50 4.63 -11.97
CA THR A 472 11.86 3.89 -10.76
C THR A 472 10.61 3.44 -10.00
N PHE A 473 10.77 2.49 -9.08
CA PHE A 473 9.69 2.13 -8.16
C PHE A 473 9.21 3.30 -7.29
N ALA A 474 10.08 4.28 -7.00
CA ALA A 474 9.73 5.46 -6.19
C ALA A 474 8.76 6.42 -6.89
N ASP A 475 8.53 6.24 -8.19
CA ASP A 475 7.56 6.96 -8.99
C ASP A 475 6.13 6.43 -8.81
N ILE A 476 5.98 5.23 -8.22
CA ILE A 476 4.70 4.72 -7.74
C ILE A 476 4.50 5.28 -6.33
N ARG A 477 3.44 6.06 -6.14
CA ARG A 477 3.19 6.79 -4.89
C ARG A 477 1.90 6.33 -4.25
N GLY A 478 1.90 6.35 -2.93
CA GLY A 478 0.69 6.16 -2.14
C GLY A 478 -0.24 7.37 -2.23
N LEU A 479 -1.23 7.39 -1.34
CA LEU A 479 -2.19 8.49 -1.19
C LEU A 479 -1.50 9.86 -1.13
N SER A 480 -2.10 10.85 -1.79
CA SER A 480 -1.60 12.24 -1.84
C SER A 480 -0.14 12.41 -2.31
N GLY A 481 0.45 11.41 -2.99
CA GLY A 481 1.81 11.48 -3.51
C GLY A 481 2.92 11.18 -2.49
N LEU A 482 2.62 10.55 -1.35
CA LEU A 482 3.64 10.06 -0.42
C LEU A 482 4.35 8.80 -0.95
N PRO A 483 5.52 8.43 -0.39
CA PRO A 483 6.16 7.14 -0.71
C PRO A 483 5.18 5.99 -0.53
N LEU A 484 5.14 5.07 -1.50
CA LEU A 484 4.32 3.87 -1.42
C LEU A 484 4.81 2.98 -0.27
N ALA A 485 3.89 2.49 0.55
CA ALA A 485 4.18 1.56 1.63
C ALA A 485 4.20 0.10 1.14
N ALA A 486 4.95 -0.12 0.07
CA ALA A 486 5.26 -1.43 -0.47
C ALA A 486 6.74 -1.49 -0.84
N ALA A 487 7.30 -2.69 -0.89
CA ALA A 487 8.61 -2.95 -1.46
C ALA A 487 8.48 -3.28 -2.95
N GLN A 488 9.52 -2.95 -3.70
CA GLN A 488 9.67 -3.39 -5.09
C GLN A 488 9.90 -4.91 -5.14
N TYR A 489 9.27 -5.58 -6.11
CA TYR A 489 9.59 -6.96 -6.40
C TYR A 489 10.98 -7.08 -7.03
N PHE A 490 11.78 -8.03 -6.55
CA PHE A 490 13.22 -8.11 -6.87
C PHE A 490 13.53 -8.29 -8.37
N SER A 491 12.57 -8.79 -9.15
CA SER A 491 12.73 -9.01 -10.59
C SER A 491 12.17 -7.88 -11.46
N ASP A 492 11.56 -6.84 -10.86
CA ASP A 492 11.04 -5.71 -11.63
C ASP A 492 12.21 -4.92 -12.24
N ASN A 493 12.16 -4.69 -13.55
CA ASN A 493 13.21 -3.99 -14.28
C ASN A 493 12.76 -2.57 -14.61
N TYR A 494 13.53 -1.59 -14.16
CA TYR A 494 13.32 -0.17 -14.40
C TYR A 494 14.55 0.43 -15.12
N PRO A 495 14.40 1.44 -15.98
CA PRO A 495 13.14 2.12 -16.32
C PRO A 495 12.28 1.29 -17.28
N MET A 496 10.97 1.28 -17.05
CA MET A 496 10.01 0.73 -18.01
C MET A 496 9.67 1.84 -19.00
N THR A 497 10.17 1.74 -20.23
CA THR A 497 10.09 2.82 -21.22
C THR A 497 9.36 2.34 -22.47
N SER A 498 8.49 3.19 -23.02
CA SER A 498 7.87 2.97 -24.32
C SER A 498 8.87 3.17 -25.45
N ASP A 499 8.57 2.62 -26.62
CA ASP A 499 9.29 3.02 -27.83
C ASP A 499 9.04 4.51 -28.14
N GLN A 500 9.95 5.09 -28.92
CA GLN A 500 9.82 6.46 -29.40
C GLN A 500 8.82 6.53 -30.56
N VAL A 501 7.85 7.43 -30.43
CA VAL A 501 6.83 7.70 -31.42
C VAL A 501 7.19 8.98 -32.17
N LEU A 502 7.26 8.91 -33.49
CA LEU A 502 7.47 10.08 -34.35
C LEU A 502 6.17 10.84 -34.60
N ILE A 503 6.14 12.15 -34.34
CA ILE A 503 5.01 13.01 -34.71
C ILE A 503 5.13 13.38 -36.18
N ALA A 504 4.20 12.90 -37.01
CA ALA A 504 4.23 13.02 -38.46
C ALA A 504 2.99 13.74 -39.02
N PRO A 505 3.07 14.37 -40.22
CA PRO A 505 1.99 15.17 -40.79
C PRO A 505 0.83 14.36 -41.39
N ALA A 506 1.03 13.07 -41.67
CA ALA A 506 -0.01 12.11 -42.04
C ALA A 506 0.58 10.68 -41.97
N ILE A 507 -0.17 9.73 -41.42
CA ILE A 507 0.14 8.31 -41.57
C ILE A 507 -0.53 7.90 -42.88
N ILE A 508 0.24 7.64 -43.94
CA ILE A 508 -0.25 6.65 -44.91
C ILE A 508 -0.23 5.35 -44.11
N PRO A 509 -1.38 4.70 -43.82
CA PRO A 509 -1.32 3.37 -43.26
C PRO A 509 -0.54 2.55 -44.27
N LEU A 510 0.73 2.29 -44.00
CA LEU A 510 1.31 1.04 -44.40
C LEU A 510 0.55 0.03 -43.55
N THR A 511 -0.61 -0.39 -44.06
CA THR A 511 -1.17 -1.70 -43.76
C THR A 511 0.05 -2.61 -43.73
N PRO A 512 0.35 -3.29 -42.61
CA PRO A 512 1.49 -4.19 -42.58
C PRO A 512 1.38 -5.09 -43.80
N VAL A 513 2.31 -4.92 -44.74
CA VAL A 513 2.33 -5.70 -45.97
C VAL A 513 2.94 -7.02 -45.55
N TYR A 514 2.11 -7.88 -44.98
CA TYR A 514 2.47 -9.26 -44.74
C TYR A 514 2.75 -9.89 -46.11
N GLY A 515 3.80 -10.71 -46.18
CA GLY A 515 3.99 -11.53 -47.37
C GLY A 515 2.73 -12.36 -47.61
N SER A 516 2.27 -12.46 -48.86
CA SER A 516 1.11 -13.30 -49.17
C SER A 516 1.34 -14.70 -48.66
N ILE A 517 0.39 -15.25 -47.90
CA ILE A 517 0.45 -16.62 -47.39
C ILE A 517 -0.41 -17.55 -48.26
N THR A 518 -0.04 -18.81 -48.32
CA THR A 518 -0.76 -19.86 -49.05
C THR A 518 -0.68 -21.18 -48.30
N LEU A 519 -1.54 -22.13 -48.63
CA LEU A 519 -1.48 -23.48 -48.10
C LEU A 519 -0.52 -24.32 -48.94
N ALA A 520 0.52 -24.87 -48.33
CA ALA A 520 1.43 -25.80 -49.00
C ALA A 520 0.75 -27.14 -49.29
N SER A 521 1.32 -27.93 -50.20
CA SER A 521 0.77 -29.25 -50.60
C SER A 521 0.69 -30.26 -49.45
N ASN A 522 1.48 -30.09 -48.39
CA ASN A 522 1.41 -30.88 -47.16
C ASN A 522 0.34 -30.39 -46.17
N GLY A 523 -0.37 -29.31 -46.52
CA GLY A 523 -1.48 -28.76 -45.77
C GLY A 523 -1.08 -27.82 -44.64
N TYR A 524 0.14 -27.27 -44.61
CA TYR A 524 0.56 -26.26 -43.63
C TYR A 524 0.64 -24.86 -44.23
N PRO A 525 0.43 -23.80 -43.43
CA PRO A 525 0.66 -22.42 -43.87
C PRO A 525 2.11 -22.19 -44.30
N ALA A 526 2.28 -21.51 -45.43
CA ALA A 526 3.59 -21.10 -45.94
C ALA A 526 3.49 -19.72 -46.58
N TYR A 527 4.63 -19.03 -46.72
CA TYR A 527 4.70 -17.86 -47.58
C TYR A 527 4.47 -18.26 -49.03
N ALA A 528 3.86 -17.40 -49.83
CA ALA A 528 3.79 -17.58 -51.27
C ALA A 528 5.16 -17.24 -51.89
N LEU A 529 5.61 -18.08 -52.80
CA LEU A 529 6.83 -17.86 -53.56
C LEU A 529 6.66 -16.61 -54.43
N THR A 530 7.65 -15.72 -54.39
CA THR A 530 7.65 -14.47 -55.16
C THR A 530 8.76 -14.48 -56.21
N ASP A 531 8.53 -13.83 -57.35
CA ASP A 531 9.56 -13.59 -58.35
C ASP A 531 10.47 -12.43 -57.94
N SER A 532 11.51 -12.14 -58.75
CA SER A 532 12.45 -11.04 -58.49
C SER A 532 11.82 -9.65 -58.53
N SER A 533 10.56 -9.53 -58.95
CA SER A 533 9.78 -8.29 -58.98
C SER A 533 8.77 -8.21 -57.84
N GLY A 534 8.72 -9.21 -56.95
CA GLY A 534 7.81 -9.27 -55.80
C GLY A 534 6.41 -9.80 -56.12
N ASN A 535 6.16 -10.31 -57.34
CA ASN A 535 4.86 -10.88 -57.70
C ASN A 535 4.77 -12.34 -57.25
N VAL A 536 3.58 -12.75 -56.78
CA VAL A 536 3.32 -14.14 -56.40
C VAL A 536 3.41 -15.06 -57.62
N VAL A 537 4.26 -16.09 -57.53
CA VAL A 537 4.40 -17.12 -58.56
C VAL A 537 3.23 -18.09 -58.46
N LEU A 538 2.42 -18.16 -59.50
CA LEU A 538 1.26 -19.06 -59.57
C LEU A 538 1.65 -20.39 -60.22
N GLY A 539 1.22 -21.49 -59.61
CA GLY A 539 1.41 -22.86 -60.08
C GLY A 539 0.18 -23.39 -60.83
N LEU A 540 0.08 -24.71 -60.90
CA LEU A 540 -1.09 -25.42 -61.46
C LEU A 540 -2.39 -24.94 -60.80
N GLY A 541 -3.42 -24.69 -61.61
CA GLY A 541 -4.73 -24.23 -61.13
C GLY A 541 -4.80 -22.76 -60.73
N ASN A 542 -3.80 -21.93 -61.11
CA ASN A 542 -3.74 -20.51 -60.76
C ASN A 542 -3.64 -20.25 -59.25
N MET A 543 -3.11 -21.22 -58.50
CA MET A 543 -2.88 -21.11 -57.05
C MET A 543 -1.44 -20.69 -56.74
N PRO A 544 -1.20 -19.88 -55.71
CA PRO A 544 0.16 -19.51 -55.27
C PRO A 544 1.02 -20.74 -54.93
N LEU A 545 2.25 -20.79 -55.46
CA LEU A 545 3.23 -21.77 -55.02
C LEU A 545 3.73 -21.43 -53.62
N ALA A 546 3.86 -22.43 -52.74
CA ALA A 546 4.40 -22.24 -51.39
C ALA A 546 5.94 -22.15 -51.39
N ASP A 547 6.47 -21.17 -50.69
CA ASP A 547 7.88 -21.06 -50.32
C ASP A 547 8.13 -21.75 -48.97
N THR A 548 8.50 -23.02 -49.05
CA THR A 548 8.77 -23.86 -47.88
C THR A 548 10.15 -23.58 -47.25
N SER A 549 10.99 -22.73 -47.87
CA SER A 549 12.33 -22.42 -47.34
C SER A 549 12.29 -21.54 -46.10
N ARG A 550 11.16 -20.84 -45.89
CA ARG A 550 10.93 -19.90 -44.78
C ARG A 550 10.28 -20.55 -43.56
N TRP A 551 10.11 -21.88 -43.56
CA TRP A 551 9.57 -22.59 -42.41
C TRP A 551 10.55 -22.66 -41.25
N ILE A 552 10.01 -22.46 -40.06
CA ILE A 552 10.70 -22.60 -38.78
C ILE A 552 10.36 -23.99 -38.22
N TYR A 553 11.34 -24.65 -37.59
CA TYR A 553 11.17 -25.97 -36.97
C TYR A 553 11.76 -25.95 -35.55
N ASN A 554 11.33 -26.90 -34.71
CA ASN A 554 11.84 -27.08 -33.34
C ASN A 554 11.78 -25.80 -32.47
N TYR A 555 10.76 -24.95 -32.65
CA TYR A 555 10.62 -23.75 -31.83
C TYR A 555 10.10 -24.12 -30.42
N PRO A 556 10.78 -23.70 -29.34
CA PRO A 556 10.36 -24.00 -27.98
C PRO A 556 9.12 -23.18 -27.59
N GLY A 557 8.16 -23.80 -26.90
CA GLY A 557 6.99 -23.10 -26.36
C GLY A 557 5.81 -22.95 -27.32
N THR A 558 5.73 -23.78 -28.37
CA THR A 558 4.55 -23.89 -29.24
C THR A 558 3.71 -25.11 -28.87
N SER A 559 2.42 -25.11 -29.24
CA SER A 559 1.56 -26.31 -29.15
C SER A 559 1.84 -27.34 -30.26
N CYS A 560 2.73 -27.01 -31.20
CA CYS A 560 3.04 -27.80 -32.38
C CYS A 560 4.13 -28.82 -32.11
N GLY A 561 4.08 -29.93 -32.83
CA GLY A 561 5.11 -30.96 -32.85
C GLY A 561 6.46 -30.42 -33.37
N PRO A 562 7.60 -31.01 -32.94
CA PRO A 562 8.94 -30.53 -33.33
C PRO A 562 9.21 -30.57 -34.85
N THR A 563 8.54 -31.49 -35.55
CA THR A 563 8.66 -31.70 -37.00
C THR A 563 7.62 -30.93 -37.82
N GLU A 564 6.73 -30.19 -37.17
CA GLU A 564 5.71 -29.40 -37.87
C GLU A 564 6.31 -28.06 -38.32
N PRO A 565 6.03 -27.62 -39.57
CA PRO A 565 6.50 -26.35 -40.07
C PRO A 565 5.74 -25.18 -39.45
N LEU A 566 6.50 -24.18 -39.05
CA LEU A 566 6.02 -22.97 -38.40
C LEU A 566 6.31 -21.73 -39.24
N ILE A 567 5.50 -20.68 -39.08
CA ILE A 567 5.62 -19.41 -39.82
C ILE A 567 5.50 -18.22 -38.86
N ASP A 568 6.40 -17.26 -39.01
CA ASP A 568 6.37 -15.94 -38.35
C ASP A 568 6.00 -14.91 -39.42
N ILE A 569 4.77 -14.40 -39.35
CA ILE A 569 4.13 -13.50 -40.31
C ILE A 569 4.32 -12.04 -39.86
N ASN A 570 4.21 -11.77 -38.57
CA ASN A 570 4.33 -10.41 -38.03
C ASN A 570 5.79 -9.94 -37.85
N GLY A 571 6.77 -10.86 -37.96
CA GLY A 571 8.19 -10.59 -37.88
C GLY A 571 8.72 -10.36 -36.46
N ASP A 572 8.01 -10.81 -35.43
CA ASP A 572 8.36 -10.62 -34.03
C ASP A 572 9.35 -11.69 -33.49
N GLY A 573 9.74 -12.66 -34.34
CA GLY A 573 10.64 -13.75 -33.99
C GLY A 573 9.96 -14.92 -33.28
N ARG A 574 8.62 -14.94 -33.24
CA ARG A 574 7.80 -16.04 -32.72
C ARG A 574 6.90 -16.60 -33.83
N PRO A 575 6.71 -17.92 -33.89
CA PRO A 575 5.70 -18.52 -34.76
C PRO A 575 4.28 -18.03 -34.45
N ASP A 576 3.57 -17.62 -35.49
CA ASP A 576 2.18 -17.18 -35.42
C ASP A 576 1.19 -18.33 -35.60
N ASN A 577 1.63 -19.49 -36.14
CA ASN A 577 0.75 -20.64 -36.34
C ASN A 577 0.78 -21.64 -35.17
N PHE A 578 -0.39 -22.15 -34.83
CA PHE A 578 -0.62 -23.05 -33.69
C PHE A 578 -1.82 -23.96 -33.93
N ASP A 579 -1.98 -25.01 -33.11
CA ASP A 579 -3.13 -25.91 -33.14
C ASP A 579 -4.15 -25.49 -32.07
N PHE A 580 -5.16 -24.71 -32.46
CA PHE A 580 -6.19 -24.23 -31.53
C PHE A 580 -7.20 -25.32 -31.19
N PHE A 581 -7.61 -26.11 -32.19
CA PHE A 581 -8.68 -27.10 -32.05
C PHE A 581 -8.18 -28.49 -31.60
N GLY A 582 -6.87 -28.67 -31.41
CA GLY A 582 -6.26 -29.95 -31.05
C GLY A 582 -6.39 -30.99 -32.16
N MET A 583 -6.42 -30.56 -33.42
CA MET A 583 -6.61 -31.44 -34.59
C MET A 583 -5.31 -32.14 -35.01
N GLY A 584 -4.20 -31.87 -34.32
CA GLY A 584 -2.89 -32.47 -34.60
C GLY A 584 -2.19 -31.84 -35.80
N LYS A 585 -2.54 -30.59 -36.15
CA LYS A 585 -1.86 -29.76 -37.15
C LYS A 585 -1.95 -28.28 -36.78
N CYS A 586 -0.82 -27.58 -36.87
CA CYS A 586 -0.77 -26.13 -36.61
C CYS A 586 -1.17 -25.29 -37.83
N LEU A 587 -2.48 -25.19 -38.03
CA LEU A 587 -3.10 -24.49 -39.17
C LEU A 587 -3.66 -23.12 -38.83
N ASN A 588 -3.95 -22.88 -37.55
CA ASN A 588 -4.54 -21.63 -37.08
C ASN A 588 -3.46 -20.57 -36.89
N VAL A 589 -3.74 -19.32 -37.24
CA VAL A 589 -2.75 -18.23 -37.21
C VAL A 589 -3.21 -17.07 -36.34
N THR A 590 -2.33 -16.60 -35.46
CA THR A 590 -2.55 -15.44 -34.58
C THR A 590 -1.43 -14.43 -34.76
N LEU A 591 -1.74 -13.19 -35.16
CA LEU A 591 -0.72 -12.15 -35.38
C LEU A 591 -0.35 -11.38 -34.10
N ASN A 592 -1.03 -11.65 -32.99
CA ASN A 592 -0.79 -11.00 -31.69
C ASN A 592 -0.44 -12.00 -30.59
N ASN A 593 -0.14 -13.26 -30.93
CA ASN A 593 0.21 -14.31 -29.98
C ASN A 593 -0.80 -14.50 -28.84
N SER A 594 -2.07 -14.18 -29.08
CA SER A 594 -3.16 -14.30 -28.09
C SER A 594 -3.60 -15.75 -27.81
N GLY A 595 -3.15 -16.70 -28.62
CA GLY A 595 -3.63 -18.09 -28.57
C GLY A 595 -5.06 -18.25 -29.12
N LEU A 596 -5.63 -17.21 -29.73
CA LEU A 596 -6.89 -17.24 -30.46
C LEU A 596 -6.63 -16.99 -31.96
N PRO A 597 -7.27 -17.72 -32.88
CA PRO A 597 -7.07 -17.54 -34.31
C PRO A 597 -7.54 -16.16 -34.75
N SER A 598 -6.63 -15.41 -35.36
CA SER A 598 -6.94 -14.14 -36.04
C SER A 598 -7.38 -14.35 -37.50
N PHE A 599 -6.96 -15.47 -38.10
CA PHE A 599 -7.33 -15.90 -39.45
C PHE A 599 -7.54 -17.41 -39.48
N ASP A 600 -8.54 -17.83 -40.25
CA ASP A 600 -8.75 -19.23 -40.63
C ASP A 600 -8.28 -19.43 -42.07
N ILE A 601 -7.38 -20.40 -42.31
CA ILE A 601 -6.69 -20.55 -43.61
C ILE A 601 -7.42 -21.52 -44.55
N ASP A 602 -8.33 -22.33 -44.02
CA ASP A 602 -9.23 -23.24 -44.75
C ASP A 602 -10.56 -22.61 -45.19
N GLY A 603 -10.85 -21.38 -44.75
CA GLY A 603 -11.96 -20.56 -45.23
C GLY A 603 -13.08 -20.39 -44.22
#